data_AF-A0AAW3V0A1-F1
#
_entry.id   AF-A0AAW3V0A1-F1
#
_cell.length_a   1.000
_cell.length_b   1.000
_cell.length_c   1.000
_cell.angle_alpha   90.00
_cell.angle_beta   90.00
_cell.angle_gamma   90.00
#
_symmetry.space_group_name_H-M   'P 1'
#
loop_
_entity.id
_entity.type
_entity.pdbx_description
1 polymer ?
#
loop_
_entity_poly.entity_id
_entity_poly.type
_entity_poly.pdbx_seq_one_letter_code
_entity_poly.pdbx_strand_id
1 'polypeptide(L)' 'MKIKVEVTADEMAEMGADTVAELEEALRHQLDNCTDDEGGAGVDWMVSYDIEIVPVEA' A
#
# COMPACT_ATOMS: atom_id res chain seq x y z
N MET A 1 6.22 -9.85 6.40
CA MET A 1 5.60 -10.15 5.09
C MET A 1 6.12 -9.15 4.07
N LYS A 2 6.39 -9.54 2.82
CA LYS A 2 6.77 -8.57 1.78
C LYS A 2 5.60 -8.37 0.83
N ILE A 3 5.17 -7.13 0.65
CA ILE A 3 4.09 -6.72 -0.24
C ILE A 3 4.75 -5.98 -1.40
N LYS A 4 4.75 -6.63 -2.57
CA LYS A 4 5.23 -6.02 -3.80
C LYS A 4 4.05 -5.43 -4.55
N VAL A 5 4.13 -4.15 -4.89
CA VAL A 5 3.10 -3.44 -5.66
C VAL A 5 3.73 -2.98 -6.96
N GLU A 6 3.30 -3.58 -8.07
CA GLU A 6 3.69 -3.16 -9.41
C GLU A 6 2.64 -2.19 -9.92
N VAL A 7 3.08 -1.00 -10.34
CA VAL A 7 2.19 0.12 -10.63
C VAL A 7 2.74 0.91 -11.81
N THR A 8 1.88 1.25 -12.76
CA THR A 8 2.22 2.15 -13.87
C THR A 8 2.11 3.61 -13.44
N ALA A 9 2.68 4.52 -14.23
CA ALA A 9 2.56 5.96 -13.97
C ALA A 9 1.09 6.44 -14.01
N ASP A 10 0.28 5.90 -14.93
CA ASP A 10 -1.15 6.18 -15.00
C ASP A 10 -1.90 5.69 -13.75
N GLU A 11 -1.65 4.46 -13.30
CA GLU A 11 -2.26 3.94 -12.07
C GLU A 11 -1.86 4.76 -10.82
N MET A 12 -0.59 5.17 -10.71
CA MET A 12 -0.15 6.07 -9.64
C MET A 12 -0.92 7.40 -9.66
N ALA A 13 -1.10 7.97 -10.84
CA ALA A 13 -1.85 9.21 -11.02
C ALA A 13 -3.35 9.04 -10.71
N GLU A 14 -3.96 7.90 -11.09
CA GLU A 14 -5.35 7.56 -10.72
C GLU A 14 -5.52 7.38 -9.21
N MET A 15 -4.50 6.86 -8.53
CA MET A 15 -4.45 6.75 -7.08
C MET A 15 -4.14 8.09 -6.38
N GLY A 16 -3.92 9.17 -7.13
CA GLY A 16 -3.63 10.49 -6.61
C GLY A 16 -2.25 10.62 -5.95
N ALA A 17 -1.30 9.75 -6.33
CA ALA A 17 0.08 9.79 -5.87
C ALA A 17 1.00 10.22 -7.01
N ASP A 18 1.70 11.35 -6.83
CA ASP A 18 2.67 11.86 -7.81
C ASP A 18 4.03 11.17 -7.71
N THR A 19 4.30 10.52 -6.57
CA THR A 19 5.56 9.83 -6.29
C THR A 19 5.34 8.47 -5.64
N VAL A 20 6.33 7.58 -5.84
CA VAL A 20 6.37 6.26 -5.19
C VAL A 20 6.30 6.36 -3.66
N ALA A 21 6.96 7.37 -3.07
CA ALA A 21 6.95 7.56 -1.62
C ALA A 21 5.55 7.92 -1.09
N GLU A 22 4.80 8.74 -1.83
CA GLU A 22 3.42 9.08 -1.47
C GLU A 22 2.49 7.87 -1.58
N LEU A 23 2.66 7.05 -2.61
CA LEU A 23 1.89 5.81 -2.76
C LEU A 23 2.23 4.82 -1.63
N GLU A 24 3.50 4.69 -1.25
CA GLU A 24 3.94 3.82 -0.16
C GLU A 24 3.33 4.25 1.17
N GLU A 25 3.38 5.56 1.48
CA GLU A 25 2.79 6.10 2.71
C GLU A 25 1.27 5.90 2.73
N ALA A 26 0.59 6.14 1.62
CA ALA A 26 -0.86 5.95 1.50
C ALA A 26 -1.27 4.48 1.69
N LEU A 27 -0.53 3.54 1.09
CA LEU A 27 -0.76 2.10 1.27
C LEU A 27 -0.47 1.65 2.69
N ARG A 28 0.61 2.14 3.28
CA ARG A 28 0.98 1.86 4.67
C ARG A 28 -0.11 2.32 5.63
N HIS A 29 -0.59 3.56 5.45
CA HIS A 29 -1.68 4.09 6.25
C HIS A 29 -2.95 3.27 6.10
N GLN A 30 -3.30 2.82 4.89
CA GLN A 30 -4.45 1.95 4.68
C GLN A 30 -4.30 0.60 5.37
N LEU A 31 -3.12 -0.02 5.31
CA LEU A 31 -2.84 -1.31 5.95
C LEU A 31 -2.81 -1.23 7.47
N ASP A 32 -2.23 -0.18 8.03
CA ASP A 32 -2.21 0.04 9.49
C ASP A 32 -3.63 0.35 10.03
N ASN A 33 -4.50 0.95 9.22
CA ASN A 33 -5.85 1.33 9.63
C ASN A 33 -6.95 0.44 9.05
N CYS A 34 -6.63 -0.61 8.30
CA CYS A 34 -7.66 -1.51 7.79
C CYS A 34 -8.27 -2.27 8.98
N THR A 35 -9.57 -2.49 8.95
CA THR A 35 -10.25 -3.40 9.87
C THR A 35 -10.77 -4.59 9.10
N ASP A 36 -10.70 -5.78 9.68
CA ASP A 36 -11.40 -6.94 9.13
C ASP A 36 -12.92 -6.80 9.35
N ASP A 37 -13.71 -7.70 8.75
CA ASP A 37 -15.18 -7.69 8.83
C ASP A 37 -15.72 -7.79 10.27
N GLU A 38 -14.93 -8.32 11.21
CA GLU A 38 -15.26 -8.42 12.64
C GLU A 38 -14.79 -7.21 13.45
N GLY A 39 -14.16 -6.22 12.80
CA GLY A 39 -13.69 -4.97 13.41
C GLY A 39 -12.34 -5.07 14.12
N GLY A 40 -11.58 -6.15 13.90
CA GLY A 40 -10.19 -6.28 14.35
C GLY A 40 -9.26 -5.42 13.51
N ALA A 41 -8.32 -4.75 14.19
CA ALA A 41 -7.40 -3.82 13.53
C ALA A 41 -6.33 -4.55 12.72
N GLY A 42 -5.94 -3.97 11.58
CA GLY A 42 -4.89 -4.42 10.68
C GLY A 42 -3.57 -4.73 11.37
N VAL A 43 -3.25 -3.91 12.37
CA VAL A 43 -2.07 -4.05 13.22
C VAL A 43 -2.04 -5.32 14.07
N ASP A 44 -3.17 -5.98 14.29
CA ASP A 44 -3.26 -7.19 15.14
C ASP A 44 -2.86 -8.45 14.36
N TRP A 45 -3.28 -8.56 13.09
CA TRP A 45 -2.99 -9.72 12.24
C TRP A 45 -1.77 -9.53 11.33
N MET A 46 -1.33 -8.28 11.11
CA MET A 46 -0.21 -7.94 10.23
C MET A 46 1.00 -7.44 11.03
N VAL A 47 1.52 -8.30 11.92
CA VAL A 47 2.58 -8.03 12.91
C VAL A 47 3.83 -7.36 12.33
N SER A 48 4.16 -7.64 11.07
CA SER A 48 5.26 -6.97 10.36
C SER A 48 5.16 -7.15 8.85
N TYR A 49 5.25 -6.03 8.12
CA TYR A 49 5.27 -6.01 6.67
C TYR A 49 6.28 -5.00 6.12
N ASP A 50 6.69 -5.22 4.89
CA ASP A 50 7.59 -4.39 4.09
C ASP A 50 6.89 -4.14 2.75
N ILE A 51 6.76 -2.89 2.34
CA ILE A 51 6.14 -2.50 1.07
C ILE A 51 7.26 -2.16 0.10
N GLU A 52 7.23 -2.76 -1.08
CA GLU A 52 8.12 -2.44 -2.18
C GLU A 52 7.27 -2.05 -3.38
N ILE A 53 7.34 -0.77 -3.75
CA ILE A 53 6.66 -0.25 -4.94
C ILE A 53 7.62 -0.28 -6.11
N VAL A 54 7.21 -0.99 -7.16
CA VAL A 54 7.98 -1.17 -8.39
C VAL A 54 7.24 -0.47 -9.52
N PRO A 55 7.70 0.71 -9.97
CA PRO A 55 7.14 1.33 -11.15
C PRO A 55 7.41 0.44 -12.37
N VAL A 56 6.36 0.14 -13.14
CA VAL A 56 6.44 -0.65 -14.37
C VAL A 56 6.02 0.20 -15.57
N GLU A 57 6.61 -0.09 -16.74
CA GLU A 57 6.16 0.52 -18.00
C GLU A 57 4.80 -0.08 -18.40
N ALA A 58 3.87 0.78 -18.82
CA ALA A 58 2.53 0.41 -19.27
C ALA A 58 2.53 -0.25 -20.66
#